data_AF-A0A2E5KRR7-F1
#
_entry.id   AF-A0A2E5KRR7-F1
#
_cell.length_a   1.000
_cell.length_b   1.000
_cell.length_c   1.000
_cell.angle_alpha   90.00
_cell.angle_beta   90.00
_cell.angle_gamma   90.00
#
_symmetry.space_group_name_H-M   'P 1'
#
loop_
_entity.id
_entity.type
_entity.pdbx_description
1 polymer ?
#
loop_
_entity_poly.entity_id
_entity_poly.type
_entity_poly.pdbx_seq_one_letter_code
_entity_poly.pdbx_strand_id
1 'polypeptide(L)'
;MIKAAGMLKMGASIVETYLGRDAGWRVLRGEIQRGSMEIIDAVLWNCDIRGFTAATYWMPWNELITMLNDYLECVAQPVEDGGGKILKFMGDGFIAT
;
A
#
# COMPACT_ATOMS: atom_id res chain seq x y z
N MET A 1 18.12 1.80 27.39
CA MET A 1 17.76 0.62 26.58
C MET A 1 16.28 0.60 26.18
N ILE A 2 15.32 0.61 27.10
CA ILE A 2 13.87 0.51 26.78
C ILE A 2 13.34 1.66 25.87
N LYS A 3 13.73 2.91 26.13
CA LYS A 3 13.33 4.07 25.28
C LYS A 3 13.79 3.94 23.82
N ALA A 4 15.03 3.51 23.61
CA ALA A 4 15.61 3.37 22.26
C ALA A 4 14.90 2.25 21.46
N ALA A 5 14.60 1.12 22.11
CA ALA A 5 13.85 0.04 21.50
C ALA A 5 12.40 0.44 21.15
N GLY A 6 11.74 1.24 22.00
CA GLY A 6 10.41 1.77 21.72
C GLY A 6 10.38 2.73 20.53
N MET A 7 11.38 3.60 20.42
CA MET A 7 11.49 4.58 19.32
C MET A 7 11.72 3.89 17.96
N LEU A 8 12.56 2.84 17.93
CA LEU A 8 12.80 2.03 16.74
C LEU A 8 11.55 1.28 16.27
N LYS A 9 10.78 0.69 17.20
CA LYS A 9 9.52 0.03 16.86
C LYS A 9 8.50 0.98 16.25
N MET A 10 8.32 2.16 16.85
CA MET A 10 7.39 3.17 16.33
C MET A 10 7.83 3.66 14.94
N GLY A 11 9.12 3.93 14.76
CA GLY A 11 9.69 4.29 13.46
C GLY A 11 9.46 3.20 12.43
N ALA A 12 9.69 1.93 12.78
CA ALA A 12 9.43 0.81 11.89
C ALA A 12 7.96 0.72 11.47
N SER A 13 7.01 0.78 12.41
CA SER A 13 5.59 0.74 12.09
C SER A 13 5.16 1.86 11.15
N ILE A 14 5.64 3.10 11.38
CA ILE A 14 5.30 4.23 10.52
C ILE A 14 5.87 4.00 9.11
N VAL A 15 7.15 3.66 9.02
CA VAL A 15 7.81 3.54 7.71
C VAL A 15 7.26 2.34 6.93
N GLU A 16 6.99 1.19 7.57
CA GLU A 16 6.34 0.06 6.92
C GLU A 16 4.92 0.38 6.44
N THR A 17 4.15 1.17 7.20
CA THR A 17 2.79 1.56 6.82
C THR A 17 2.77 2.47 5.59
N TYR A 18 3.70 3.43 5.51
CA TYR A 18 3.69 4.44 4.44
C TYR A 18 4.52 4.07 3.21
N LEU A 19 5.57 3.27 3.37
CA LEU A 19 6.45 2.88 2.26
C LEU A 19 6.27 1.41 1.86
N GLY A 20 5.50 0.63 2.62
CA GLY A 20 5.51 -0.82 2.52
C GLY A 20 6.72 -1.43 3.23
N ARG A 21 6.62 -2.71 3.58
CA ARG A 21 7.63 -3.41 4.39
C ARG A 21 9.03 -3.33 3.76
N ASP A 22 9.16 -3.67 2.49
CA ASP A 22 10.46 -3.72 1.79
C ASP A 22 11.15 -2.35 1.71
N ALA A 23 10.50 -1.36 1.11
CA ALA A 23 11.07 -0.02 0.99
C ALA A 23 11.31 0.62 2.37
N GLY A 24 10.46 0.31 3.35
CA GLY A 24 10.65 0.79 4.71
C GLY A 24 11.88 0.23 5.40
N TRP A 25 12.16 -1.06 5.25
CA TRP A 25 13.40 -1.67 5.76
C TRP A 25 14.65 -1.10 5.10
N ARG A 26 14.59 -0.84 3.79
CA ARG A 26 15.69 -0.20 3.04
C ARG A 26 15.99 1.21 3.56
N VAL A 27 14.95 2.02 3.78
CA VAL A 27 15.09 3.35 4.38
C VAL A 27 15.67 3.29 5.79
N LEU A 28 15.18 2.38 6.64
CA LEU A 28 15.71 2.19 8.00
C LEU A 28 17.18 1.73 8.01
N ARG A 29 17.64 1.08 6.94
CA ARG A 29 19.04 0.67 6.74
C ARG A 29 19.92 1.76 6.10
N GLY A 30 19.36 2.92 5.77
CA GLY A 30 20.09 4.07 5.24
C GLY A 30 20.09 4.18 3.71
N GLU A 31 19.26 3.41 2.99
CA GLU A 31 19.09 3.53 1.54
C GLU A 31 18.18 4.74 1.18
N ILE A 32 18.59 5.93 1.59
CA ILE A 32 17.85 7.19 1.39
C ILE A 32 18.41 8.04 0.25
N GLN A 33 19.39 7.52 -0.49
CA GLN A 33 20.00 8.24 -1.60
C GLN A 33 19.04 8.33 -2.78
N ARG A 34 18.69 9.56 -3.16
CA ARG A 34 17.85 9.83 -4.32
C ARG A 34 18.46 9.22 -5.58
N GLY A 35 17.63 8.52 -6.36
CA GLY A 35 18.06 7.85 -7.59
C GLY A 35 18.59 6.44 -7.38
N SER A 36 18.61 5.93 -6.14
CA SER A 36 18.77 4.49 -5.91
C SER A 36 17.61 3.74 -6.58
N MET A 37 17.94 2.86 -7.53
CA MET A 37 16.98 2.02 -8.23
C MET A 37 17.46 0.57 -8.22
N GLU A 38 16.49 -0.32 -8.28
CA GLU A 38 16.72 -1.75 -8.45
C GLU A 38 15.92 -2.21 -9.66
N ILE A 39 16.52 -3.06 -10.49
CA ILE A 39 15.81 -3.71 -11.59
C ILE A 39 15.26 -5.02 -11.02
N ILE A 40 13.95 -5.22 -11.15
CA ILE A 40 13.27 -6.42 -10.70
C ILE A 40 12.50 -7.05 -11.86
N ASP A 41 12.46 -8.38 -11.88
CA ASP A 41 11.51 -9.12 -12.70
C ASP A 41 10.21 -9.25 -11.91
N ALA A 42 9.12 -8.69 -12.43
CA ALA A 42 7.83 -8.65 -11.76
C ALA A 42 6.67 -8.78 -12.75
N VAL A 43 5.55 -9.33 -12.27
CA VAL A 43 4.25 -9.20 -12.94
C VAL A 43 3.59 -7.95 -12.37
N LEU A 44 2.98 -7.12 -13.22
CA LEU A 44 2.19 -5.98 -12.74
C LEU A 44 0.71 -6.32 -12.78
N TRP A 45 0.05 -6.24 -11.64
CA TRP A 45 -1.39 -6.31 -11.53
C TRP A 45 -1.96 -4.91 -11.33
N ASN A 46 -2.79 -4.46 -12.27
CA ASN A 46 -3.55 -3.21 -12.17
C ASN A 46 -5.05 -3.50 -12.35
N CYS A 47 -5.87 -3.08 -11.39
CA CYS A 47 -7.33 -3.24 -11.45
C CYS A 47 -8.08 -2.01 -10.93
N ASP A 48 -9.37 -1.92 -11.26
CA ASP A 48 -10.20 -0.76 -10.95
C ASP A 48 -11.71 -1.13 -10.86
N ILE A 49 -12.51 -0.32 -10.16
CA ILE A 49 -13.94 -0.56 -9.97
C ILE A 49 -14.74 -0.04 -11.17
N ARG A 50 -15.45 -0.95 -11.84
CA ARG A 50 -16.34 -0.56 -12.95
C ARG A 50 -17.48 0.33 -12.46
N GLY A 51 -17.58 1.53 -13.05
CA GLY A 51 -18.67 2.46 -12.76
C GLY A 51 -18.53 3.22 -11.45
N PHE A 52 -17.34 3.24 -10.84
CA PHE A 52 -17.11 3.96 -9.59
C PHE A 52 -17.49 5.44 -9.67
N THR A 53 -17.11 6.13 -10.75
CA THR A 53 -17.50 7.53 -10.99
C THR A 53 -19.01 7.72 -10.95
N ALA A 54 -19.80 6.77 -11.46
CA ALA A 54 -21.25 6.86 -11.36
C ALA A 54 -21.72 6.62 -9.91
N ALA A 55 -21.13 5.63 -9.23
CA ALA A 55 -21.43 5.34 -7.83
C ALA A 55 -21.18 6.56 -6.91
N THR A 56 -20.16 7.38 -7.18
CA THR A 56 -19.87 8.57 -6.38
C THR A 56 -20.97 9.64 -6.43
N TYR A 57 -21.80 9.67 -7.47
CA TYR A 57 -22.91 10.62 -7.58
C TYR A 57 -24.18 10.18 -6.84
N TRP A 58 -24.42 8.88 -6.73
CA TRP A 58 -25.70 8.34 -6.26
C TRP A 58 -25.62 7.69 -4.87
N MET A 59 -24.45 7.23 -4.46
CA MET A 59 -24.27 6.54 -3.18
C MET A 59 -24.01 7.55 -2.05
N PRO A 60 -24.63 7.35 -0.87
CA PRO A 60 -24.25 8.10 0.33
C PRO A 60 -22.75 7.96 0.62
N TRP A 61 -22.12 9.05 1.07
CA TRP A 61 -20.66 9.11 1.25
C TRP A 61 -20.08 7.99 2.13
N ASN A 62 -20.74 7.69 3.25
CA ASN A 62 -20.34 6.63 4.17
C ASN A 62 -20.40 5.24 3.52
N GLU A 63 -21.42 4.98 2.70
CA GLU A 63 -21.59 3.72 1.97
C GLU A 63 -20.53 3.59 0.87
N LEU A 64 -20.24 4.68 0.14
CA LEU A 64 -19.23 4.71 -0.91
C LEU A 64 -17.84 4.38 -0.35
N ILE A 65 -17.46 5.01 0.77
CA ILE A 65 -16.16 4.78 1.40
C ILE A 65 -16.07 3.38 1.98
N THR A 66 -17.15 2.85 2.57
CA THR A 66 -17.16 1.47 3.09
C THR A 66 -16.95 0.47 1.95
N MET A 67 -17.72 0.61 0.86
CA MET A 67 -17.58 -0.24 -0.32
C MET A 67 -16.18 -0.16 -0.94
N LEU A 68 -15.60 1.04 -1.05
CA LEU A 68 -14.25 1.22 -1.57
C LEU A 68 -13.22 0.49 -0.69
N ASN A 69 -13.31 0.65 0.64
CA ASN A 69 -12.39 -0.03 1.57
C ASN A 69 -12.52 -1.56 1.47
N ASP A 70 -13.73 -2.08 1.44
CA ASP A 70 -13.99 -3.52 1.31
C ASP A 70 -13.42 -4.08 -0.01
N TYR A 71 -13.58 -3.34 -1.11
CA TYR A 71 -13.00 -3.71 -2.40
C TYR A 71 -11.47 -3.70 -2.35
N LEU A 72 -10.87 -2.63 -1.82
CA LEU A 72 -9.42 -2.49 -1.75
C LEU A 72 -8.79 -3.57 -0.86
N GLU A 73 -9.43 -3.92 0.26
CA GLU A 73 -9.00 -5.03 1.12
C GLU A 73 -9.11 -6.38 0.38
N CYS A 74 -10.20 -6.62 -0.34
CA CYS A 74 -10.42 -7.83 -1.13
C CYS A 74 -9.35 -8.05 -2.21
N VAL A 75 -8.89 -6.99 -2.89
CA VAL A 75 -7.83 -7.09 -3.90
C VAL A 75 -6.42 -7.06 -3.31
N ALA A 76 -6.24 -6.41 -2.15
CA ALA A 76 -4.96 -6.35 -1.45
C ALA A 76 -4.58 -7.69 -0.80
N GLN A 77 -5.53 -8.35 -0.13
CA GLN A 77 -5.25 -9.55 0.67
C GLN A 77 -4.57 -10.67 -0.13
N PRO A 78 -4.99 -11.04 -1.36
CA PRO A 78 -4.31 -12.08 -2.13
C PRO A 78 -2.88 -11.71 -2.54
N VAL A 79 -2.61 -10.41 -2.75
CA VAL A 79 -1.25 -9.93 -3.04
C VAL A 79 -0.37 -10.12 -1.82
N GLU A 80 -0.83 -9.70 -0.64
CA GLU A 80 -0.07 -9.85 0.61
C GLU A 80 0.16 -11.32 0.97
N ASP A 81 -0.88 -12.16 0.85
CA ASP A 81 -0.80 -13.61 1.11
C ASP A 81 0.17 -14.30 0.13
N GLY A 82 0.24 -13.81 -1.11
CA GLY A 82 1.17 -14.26 -2.13
C GLY A 82 2.60 -13.73 -1.98
N GLY A 83 2.87 -12.86 -1.01
CA GLY A 83 4.17 -12.20 -0.83
C GLY A 83 4.47 -11.11 -1.87
N GLY A 84 3.46 -10.68 -2.61
CA GLY A 84 3.52 -9.55 -3.53
C GLY A 84 3.62 -8.21 -2.80
N LYS A 85 3.76 -7.13 -3.57
CA LYS A 85 3.89 -5.77 -3.03
C LYS A 85 2.79 -4.88 -3.57
N ILE A 86 1.98 -4.32 -2.67
CA ILE A 86 1.06 -3.24 -3.00
C ILE A 86 1.89 -1.99 -3.26
N LEU A 87 1.86 -1.47 -4.48
CA LEU A 87 2.66 -0.31 -4.86
C LEU A 87 1.90 0.99 -4.58
N LYS A 88 0.61 1.04 -4.91
CA LYS A 88 -0.20 2.25 -4.74
C LYS A 88 -1.70 1.99 -4.83
N PHE A 89 -2.46 2.77 -4.07
CA PHE A 89 -3.90 2.99 -4.26
C PHE A 89 -4.12 4.35 -4.97
N MET A 90 -4.97 4.37 -6.00
CA MET A 90 -5.21 5.55 -6.85
C MET A 90 -6.71 5.72 -7.13
N GLY A 91 -7.41 6.38 -6.21
CA GLY A 91 -8.88 6.44 -6.28
C GLY A 91 -9.46 5.06 -6.00
N ASP A 92 -10.24 4.54 -6.93
CA ASP A 92 -10.73 3.16 -6.99
C ASP A 92 -9.73 2.15 -7.57
N GLY A 93 -8.64 2.66 -8.13
CA GLY A 93 -7.59 1.85 -8.74
C GLY A 93 -6.56 1.30 -7.75
N PHE A 94 -6.02 0.14 -8.11
CA PHE A 94 -5.02 -0.60 -7.35
C PHE A 94 -3.90 -1.06 -8.27
N ILE A 95 -2.64 -0.93 -7.83
CA ILE A 95 -1.48 -1.48 -8.53
C ILE A 95 -0.55 -2.25 -7.58
N ALA A 96 -0.14 -3.43 -8.01
CA ALA A 96 0.72 -4.34 -7.25
C ALA A 96 1.68 -5.14 -8.15
N THR A 97 2.68 -5.74 -7.52
CA THR A 97 3.55 -6.77 -8.11
C THR A 97 3.35 -8.12 -7.47
#